data_AF-A0AAE4RHA8-F1
#
_entry.id   AF-A0AAE4RHA8-F1
#
_cell.length_a   1.000
_cell.length_b   1.000
_cell.length_c   1.000
_cell.angle_alpha   90.00
_cell.angle_beta   90.00
_cell.angle_gamma   90.00
#
_symmetry.space_group_name_H-M   'P 1'
#
loop_
_entity.id
_entity.type
_entity.pdbx_description
1 polymer ?
#
loop_
_entity_poly.entity_id
_entity_poly.type
_entity_poly.pdbx_seq_one_letter_code
_entity_poly.pdbx_strand_id
1 'polypeptide(L)'
;MPRRSAIALATAGALASTGTAYLGARSLLVGQASHARTVIPKAWDIPPRADGVYTRGGGPVERWRRGMAADLHLMIFGDSTAAGYGCMSADEVPGVRIARGLAEQTGKRIRLSTKAIVGATSKGLCGQVDAMFVAGPPPDVAVVMVGANDVTALNGVSQSAQRLGLVVRRLRARGAVVIVGTCPDLGFISAIPQPLRSLAHERCLQLARAQTAAVRSAGGVPVPLAQLMAPQFRATPDAMFSADGYHPSAPAYALAADALLLALCDALGEEVERPPLSPPVPPAEPVLGQRHTRASVMSRLWRRPAPGPAPSSCPEVGSD
;
A
#
# COMPACT_ATOMS: atom_id res chain seq x y z
N MET A 1 -8.45 54.30 32.70
CA MET A 1 -8.34 52.81 32.75
C MET A 1 -9.21 52.18 31.65
N PRO A 2 -8.65 51.79 30.49
CA PRO A 2 -9.31 50.79 29.64
C PRO A 2 -8.29 49.78 29.11
N ARG A 3 -8.00 48.71 29.85
CA ARG A 3 -7.07 47.65 29.40
C ARG A 3 -7.52 46.22 29.76
N ARG A 4 -8.83 46.00 29.94
CA ARG A 4 -9.38 44.66 30.25
C ARG A 4 -10.28 44.08 29.15
N SER A 5 -10.89 44.90 28.29
CA SER A 5 -11.82 44.41 27.26
C SER A 5 -11.15 43.94 25.95
N ALA A 6 -9.94 44.40 25.63
CA ALA A 6 -9.24 44.00 24.41
C ALA A 6 -8.61 42.59 24.49
N ILE A 7 -8.28 42.11 25.69
CA ILE A 7 -7.62 40.81 25.91
C ILE A 7 -8.64 39.66 25.85
N ALA A 8 -9.89 39.90 26.25
CA ALA A 8 -10.98 38.92 26.16
C ALA A 8 -11.46 38.67 24.72
N LEU A 9 -11.38 39.68 23.84
CA LEU A 9 -11.80 39.55 22.44
C LEU A 9 -10.75 38.84 21.57
N ALA A 10 -9.46 39.01 21.88
CA ALA A 10 -8.36 38.34 21.19
C ALA A 10 -8.29 36.83 21.50
N THR A 11 -8.69 36.41 22.71
CA THR A 11 -8.76 34.99 23.11
C THR A 11 -9.99 34.28 22.52
N ALA A 12 -11.12 34.98 22.36
CA ALA A 12 -12.29 34.45 21.65
C ALA A 12 -12.05 34.31 20.13
N GLY A 13 -11.34 35.26 19.51
CA GLY A 13 -11.00 35.22 18.08
C GLY A 13 -9.98 34.12 17.70
N ALA A 14 -9.03 33.82 18.59
CA ALA A 14 -8.04 32.77 18.37
C ALA A 14 -8.61 31.35 18.57
N LEU A 15 -9.58 31.18 19.48
CA LEU A 15 -10.32 29.92 19.66
C LEU A 15 -11.39 29.72 18.58
N ALA A 16 -12.02 30.81 18.10
CA ALA A 16 -12.97 30.75 16.99
C ALA A 16 -12.28 30.45 15.64
N SER A 17 -11.09 30.98 15.38
CA SER A 17 -10.35 30.74 14.13
C SER A 17 -9.79 29.32 14.04
N THR A 18 -9.34 28.73 15.15
CA THR A 18 -8.89 27.33 15.17
C THR A 18 -10.07 26.35 15.13
N GLY A 19 -11.17 26.64 15.84
CA GLY A 19 -12.38 25.81 15.81
C GLY A 19 -13.05 25.75 14.43
N THR A 20 -13.20 26.90 13.78
CA THR A 20 -13.81 26.98 12.43
C THR A 20 -12.92 26.37 11.35
N ALA A 21 -11.60 26.59 11.40
CA ALA A 21 -10.66 25.95 10.48
C ALA A 21 -10.63 24.43 10.66
N TYR A 22 -10.64 23.93 11.90
CA TYR A 22 -10.71 22.49 12.20
C TYR A 22 -12.01 21.87 11.69
N LEU A 23 -13.16 22.49 11.97
CA LEU A 23 -14.46 22.02 11.50
C LEU A 23 -14.55 22.06 9.97
N GLY A 24 -13.99 23.08 9.31
CA GLY A 24 -13.89 23.18 7.86
C GLY A 24 -13.05 22.07 7.25
N ALA A 25 -11.84 21.84 7.77
CA ALA A 25 -10.96 20.76 7.34
C ALA A 25 -11.61 19.38 7.55
N ARG A 26 -12.24 19.15 8.71
CA ARG A 26 -12.97 17.90 8.99
C ARG A 26 -14.12 17.71 8.00
N SER A 27 -14.91 18.75 7.73
CA SER A 27 -16.04 18.67 6.80
C SER A 27 -15.58 18.37 5.38
N LEU A 28 -14.48 18.98 4.93
CA LEU A 28 -13.85 18.67 3.64
C LEU A 28 -13.43 17.20 3.58
N LEU A 29 -12.72 16.68 4.58
CA LEU A 29 -12.27 15.29 4.62
C LEU A 29 -13.44 14.30 4.65
N VAL A 30 -14.51 14.60 5.40
CA VAL A 30 -15.73 13.80 5.43
C VAL A 30 -16.41 13.82 4.06
N GLY A 31 -16.51 14.99 3.42
CA GLY A 31 -17.03 15.13 2.06
C GLY A 31 -16.23 14.32 1.04
N GLN A 32 -14.90 14.39 1.11
CA GLN A 32 -13.98 13.61 0.26
C GLN A 32 -14.12 12.11 0.50
N ALA A 33 -14.23 11.66 1.75
CA ALA A 33 -14.42 10.25 2.06
C ALA A 33 -15.77 9.75 1.56
N SER A 34 -16.84 10.55 1.66
CA SER A 34 -18.15 10.22 1.12
C SER A 34 -18.13 10.13 -0.41
N HIS A 35 -17.51 11.09 -1.09
CA HIS A 35 -17.35 11.05 -2.55
C HIS A 35 -16.49 9.87 -3.02
N ALA A 36 -15.38 9.60 -2.34
CA ALA A 36 -14.53 8.44 -2.65
C ALA A 36 -15.32 7.13 -2.54
N ARG A 37 -16.22 6.98 -1.56
CA ARG A 37 -17.10 5.80 -1.43
C ARG A 37 -18.16 5.67 -2.52
N THR A 38 -18.46 6.74 -3.27
CA THR A 38 -19.36 6.68 -4.43
C THR A 38 -18.63 6.33 -5.72
N VAL A 39 -17.34 6.67 -5.81
CA VAL A 39 -16.50 6.44 -7.00
C VAL A 39 -15.77 5.10 -6.92
N ILE A 40 -15.24 4.75 -5.75
CA ILE A 40 -14.56 3.48 -5.52
C ILE A 40 -15.62 2.36 -5.50
N PRO A 41 -15.54 1.40 -6.42
CA PRO A 41 -16.53 0.35 -6.52
C PRO A 41 -16.49 -0.54 -5.26
N LYS A 42 -17.67 -1.04 -4.90
CA LYS A 42 -17.79 -2.03 -3.83
C LYS A 42 -17.41 -3.39 -4.37
N ALA A 43 -16.65 -4.13 -3.56
CA ALA A 43 -16.19 -5.46 -3.91
C ALA A 43 -17.29 -6.51 -3.68
N TRP A 44 -18.12 -6.75 -4.70
CA TRP A 44 -19.23 -7.72 -4.65
C TRP A 44 -18.89 -9.05 -5.33
N ASP A 45 -17.90 -9.04 -6.22
CA ASP A 45 -17.53 -10.24 -6.96
C ASP A 45 -16.83 -11.24 -6.05
N ILE A 46 -16.97 -12.52 -6.41
CA ILE A 46 -16.27 -13.60 -5.73
C ILE A 46 -14.90 -13.73 -6.40
N PRO A 47 -13.78 -13.51 -5.68
CA PRO A 47 -12.46 -13.71 -6.25
C PRO A 47 -12.29 -15.14 -6.79
N PRO A 48 -11.45 -15.35 -7.82
CA PRO A 48 -11.19 -16.67 -8.36
C PRO A 48 -10.76 -17.66 -7.26
N ARG A 49 -11.41 -18.83 -7.21
CA ARG A 49 -11.05 -19.90 -6.26
C ARG A 49 -9.92 -20.72 -6.83
N ALA A 50 -8.85 -20.89 -6.06
CA ALA A 50 -7.65 -21.57 -6.52
C ALA A 50 -7.05 -22.56 -5.50
N ASP A 51 -7.84 -22.98 -4.51
CA ASP A 51 -7.37 -23.96 -3.53
C ASP A 51 -7.16 -25.34 -4.18
N GLY A 52 -6.00 -25.95 -3.93
CA GLY A 52 -5.60 -27.19 -4.59
C GLY A 52 -4.16 -27.58 -4.29
N VAL A 53 -3.64 -28.51 -5.09
CA VAL A 53 -2.25 -28.98 -5.02
C VAL A 53 -1.51 -28.51 -6.26
N TYR A 54 -0.32 -27.97 -6.03
CA TYR A 54 0.58 -27.42 -7.03
C TYR A 54 1.90 -28.21 -7.01
N THR A 55 2.40 -28.53 -8.20
CA THR A 55 3.63 -29.32 -8.38
C THR A 55 4.59 -28.60 -9.33
N ARG A 56 5.88 -28.94 -9.23
CA ARG A 56 6.92 -28.44 -10.13
C ARG A 56 6.59 -28.73 -11.59
N GLY A 57 6.97 -27.81 -12.49
CA GLY A 57 6.64 -27.90 -13.92
C GLY A 57 5.20 -27.49 -14.25
N GLY A 58 4.39 -27.15 -13.25
CA GLY A 58 3.04 -26.62 -13.43
C GLY A 58 2.00 -27.68 -13.79
N GLY A 59 1.09 -27.32 -14.70
CA GLY A 59 -0.09 -28.12 -15.05
C GLY A 59 -1.39 -27.62 -14.40
N PRO A 60 -2.51 -28.31 -14.68
CA PRO A 60 -3.81 -27.99 -14.11
C PRO A 60 -3.79 -28.21 -12.60
N VAL A 61 -4.45 -27.32 -11.85
CA VAL A 61 -4.57 -27.45 -10.39
C VAL A 61 -5.31 -28.73 -10.02
N GLU A 62 -4.71 -29.55 -9.16
CA GLU A 62 -5.37 -30.73 -8.61
C GLU A 62 -6.22 -30.31 -7.41
N ARG A 63 -7.53 -30.62 -7.44
CA ARG A 63 -8.39 -30.36 -6.28
C ARG A 63 -7.95 -31.23 -5.10
N TRP A 64 -7.66 -30.58 -3.96
CA TRP A 64 -7.29 -31.28 -2.73
C TRP A 64 -8.40 -32.26 -2.27
N ARG A 65 -8.00 -33.49 -1.95
CA ARG A 65 -8.85 -34.52 -1.34
C ARG A 65 -8.14 -35.11 -0.13
N ARG A 66 -8.91 -35.49 0.90
CA ARG A 66 -8.38 -36.14 2.10
C ARG A 66 -7.65 -37.44 1.68
N GLY A 67 -6.44 -37.64 2.17
CA GLY A 67 -5.58 -38.78 1.82
C GLY A 67 -4.58 -38.51 0.68
N MET A 68 -4.66 -37.35 0.01
CA MET A 68 -3.60 -36.93 -0.90
C MET A 68 -2.35 -36.53 -0.12
N ALA A 69 -1.18 -36.82 -0.69
CA ALA A 69 0.10 -36.34 -0.16
C ALA A 69 0.35 -34.89 -0.59
N ALA A 70 0.83 -34.10 0.36
CA ALA A 70 1.43 -32.79 0.14
C ALA A 70 2.63 -32.66 1.08
N ASP A 71 3.72 -32.10 0.58
CA ASP A 71 4.94 -31.92 1.36
C ASP A 71 4.88 -30.65 2.21
N LEU A 72 4.07 -29.67 1.78
CA LEU A 72 3.92 -28.39 2.46
C LEU A 72 2.50 -27.85 2.28
N HIS A 73 1.85 -27.48 3.38
CA HIS A 73 0.57 -26.80 3.41
C HIS A 73 0.75 -25.28 3.57
N LEU A 74 0.52 -24.55 2.47
CA LEU A 74 0.51 -23.10 2.41
C LEU A 74 -0.91 -22.57 2.65
N MET A 75 -1.03 -21.65 3.61
CA MET A 75 -2.29 -20.99 3.96
C MET A 75 -2.22 -19.49 3.71
N ILE A 76 -3.19 -18.94 2.98
CA ILE A 76 -3.32 -17.50 2.75
C ILE A 76 -4.45 -16.93 3.62
N PHE A 77 -4.16 -15.87 4.36
CA PHE A 77 -5.12 -15.15 5.20
C PHE A 77 -5.14 -13.66 4.85
N GLY A 78 -6.26 -13.00 5.12
CA GLY A 78 -6.33 -11.56 4.97
C GLY A 78 -7.62 -11.02 4.39
N ASP A 79 -7.49 -9.93 3.65
CA ASP A 79 -8.59 -9.17 3.05
C ASP A 79 -8.74 -9.42 1.54
N SER A 80 -9.30 -8.45 0.80
CA SER A 80 -9.47 -8.57 -0.65
C SER A 80 -8.15 -8.70 -1.40
N THR A 81 -7.07 -8.09 -0.90
CA THR A 81 -5.74 -8.21 -1.50
C THR A 81 -5.22 -9.64 -1.34
N ALA A 82 -5.36 -10.24 -0.16
CA ALA A 82 -4.99 -11.65 0.05
C ALA A 82 -5.82 -12.61 -0.81
N ALA A 83 -7.08 -12.27 -1.07
CA ALA A 83 -7.98 -13.07 -1.90
C ALA A 83 -7.70 -12.94 -3.42
N GLY A 84 -6.87 -11.97 -3.85
CA GLY A 84 -6.64 -11.70 -5.27
C GLY A 84 -7.82 -10.97 -5.94
N TYR A 85 -8.54 -10.12 -5.21
CA TYR A 85 -9.62 -9.32 -5.82
C TYR A 85 -9.04 -8.43 -6.93
N GLY A 86 -9.67 -8.43 -8.11
CA GLY A 86 -9.16 -7.75 -9.30
C GLY A 86 -8.42 -8.66 -10.29
N CYS A 87 -8.13 -9.92 -9.91
CA CYS A 87 -7.70 -10.96 -10.83
C CYS A 87 -8.86 -11.47 -11.69
N MET A 88 -8.59 -11.76 -12.96
CA MET A 88 -9.54 -12.32 -13.93
C MET A 88 -9.48 -13.85 -13.94
N SER A 89 -8.36 -14.44 -13.51
CA SER A 89 -8.18 -15.90 -13.48
C SER A 89 -7.56 -16.38 -12.17
N ALA A 90 -7.75 -17.68 -11.88
CA ALA A 90 -7.19 -18.32 -10.70
C ALA A 90 -5.65 -18.31 -10.69
N ASP A 91 -5.00 -18.36 -11.85
CA ASP A 91 -3.53 -18.35 -11.93
C ASP A 91 -2.91 -16.98 -11.59
N GLU A 92 -3.72 -15.93 -11.52
CA GLU A 92 -3.26 -14.58 -11.20
C GLU A 92 -3.29 -14.27 -9.70
N VAL A 93 -4.07 -15.01 -8.90
CA VAL A 93 -4.23 -14.70 -7.48
C VAL A 93 -2.91 -14.93 -6.72
N PRO A 94 -2.59 -14.11 -5.71
CA PRO A 94 -1.28 -14.14 -5.06
C PRO A 94 -0.97 -15.50 -4.43
N GLY A 95 -1.97 -16.19 -3.87
CA GLY A 95 -1.79 -17.53 -3.31
C GLY A 95 -1.26 -18.54 -4.32
N VAL A 96 -1.73 -18.50 -5.57
CA VAL A 96 -1.28 -19.41 -6.64
C VAL A 96 0.12 -19.07 -7.11
N ARG A 97 0.41 -17.78 -7.27
CA ARG A 97 1.75 -17.32 -7.64
C ARG A 97 2.79 -17.80 -6.63
N ILE A 98 2.50 -17.66 -5.34
CA ILE A 98 3.37 -18.16 -4.26
C ILE A 98 3.44 -19.70 -4.29
N ALA A 99 2.31 -20.41 -4.42
CA ALA A 99 2.29 -21.86 -4.42
C ALA A 99 3.07 -22.48 -5.60
N ARG A 100 2.89 -21.94 -6.81
CA ARG A 100 3.63 -22.36 -8.00
C ARG A 100 5.12 -22.02 -7.87
N GLY A 101 5.46 -20.82 -7.39
CA GLY A 101 6.84 -20.43 -7.16
C GLY A 101 7.56 -21.31 -6.13
N LEU A 102 6.90 -21.65 -5.02
CA LEU A 102 7.41 -22.61 -4.04
C LEU A 102 7.61 -23.99 -4.65
N ALA A 103 6.62 -24.51 -5.38
CA ALA A 103 6.70 -25.82 -6.00
C ALA A 103 7.86 -25.88 -7.00
N GLU A 104 8.10 -24.80 -7.75
CA GLU A 104 9.19 -24.71 -8.70
C GLU A 104 10.56 -24.68 -8.01
N GLN A 105 10.72 -23.82 -7.00
CA GLN A 105 12.00 -23.64 -6.30
C GLN A 105 12.39 -24.83 -5.41
N THR A 106 11.42 -25.50 -4.79
CA THR A 106 11.68 -26.56 -3.81
C THR A 106 11.45 -27.97 -4.34
N GLY A 107 10.77 -28.10 -5.49
CA GLY A 107 10.31 -29.39 -6.01
C GLY A 107 9.19 -30.05 -5.19
N LYS A 108 8.73 -29.43 -4.10
CA LYS A 108 7.70 -29.95 -3.19
C LYS A 108 6.29 -29.86 -3.80
N ARG A 109 5.42 -30.80 -3.42
CA ARG A 109 3.97 -30.73 -3.65
C ARG A 109 3.34 -29.76 -2.65
N ILE A 110 2.92 -28.60 -3.14
CA ILE A 110 2.37 -27.52 -2.31
C ILE A 110 0.85 -27.62 -2.28
N ARG A 111 0.27 -27.86 -1.11
CA ARG A 111 -1.17 -27.68 -0.89
C ARG A 111 -1.44 -26.22 -0.58
N LEU A 112 -2.18 -25.53 -1.44
CA LEU A 112 -2.68 -24.18 -1.20
C LEU A 112 -4.07 -24.22 -0.58
N SER A 113 -4.30 -23.39 0.43
CA SER A 113 -5.63 -23.10 0.96
C SER A 113 -5.77 -21.62 1.28
N THR A 114 -6.94 -21.05 0.99
CA THR A 114 -7.18 -19.62 1.11
C THR A 114 -8.33 -19.35 2.05
N LYS A 115 -8.08 -18.58 3.11
CA LYS A 115 -9.11 -18.03 4.00
C LYS A 115 -8.93 -16.53 4.09
N ALA A 116 -9.04 -15.86 2.96
CA ALA A 116 -9.12 -14.41 2.87
C ALA A 116 -10.58 -13.99 2.70
N ILE A 117 -10.99 -12.91 3.36
CA ILE A 117 -12.36 -12.40 3.33
C ILE A 117 -12.32 -10.95 2.86
N VAL A 118 -12.96 -10.67 1.73
CA VAL A 118 -13.11 -9.32 1.19
C VAL A 118 -13.69 -8.38 2.25
N GLY A 119 -13.05 -7.22 2.43
CA GLY A 119 -13.44 -6.24 3.45
C GLY A 119 -13.01 -6.57 4.89
N ALA A 120 -12.32 -7.70 5.12
CA ALA A 120 -11.80 -8.01 6.44
C ALA A 120 -10.80 -6.96 6.93
N THR A 121 -10.84 -6.72 8.24
CA THR A 121 -9.83 -5.93 8.95
C THR A 121 -9.07 -6.85 9.92
N SER A 122 -8.06 -6.31 10.59
CA SER A 122 -7.35 -6.98 11.69
C SER A 122 -8.27 -7.59 12.76
N LYS A 123 -9.50 -7.08 12.94
CA LYS A 123 -10.51 -7.63 13.86
C LYS A 123 -11.01 -9.01 13.46
N GLY A 124 -11.04 -9.32 12.16
CA GLY A 124 -11.57 -10.58 11.63
C GLY A 124 -10.54 -11.69 11.47
N LEU A 125 -9.23 -11.37 11.54
CA LEU A 125 -8.16 -12.34 11.27
C LEU A 125 -8.16 -13.53 12.23
N CYS A 126 -8.48 -13.32 13.51
CA CYS A 126 -8.53 -14.42 14.47
C CYS A 126 -9.58 -15.46 14.06
N GLY A 127 -10.76 -15.02 13.62
CA GLY A 127 -11.82 -15.92 13.14
C GLY A 127 -11.44 -16.68 11.87
N GLN A 128 -10.64 -16.09 10.99
CA GLN A 128 -10.11 -16.81 9.82
C GLN A 128 -9.18 -17.96 10.24
N VAL A 129 -8.28 -17.70 11.19
CA VAL A 129 -7.34 -18.71 11.72
C VAL A 129 -8.08 -19.78 12.52
N ASP A 130 -9.04 -19.40 13.35
CA ASP A 130 -9.86 -20.34 14.13
C ASP A 130 -10.65 -21.28 13.21
N ALA A 131 -11.28 -20.75 12.17
CA ALA A 131 -11.99 -21.56 11.18
C ALA A 131 -11.05 -22.54 10.45
N MET A 132 -9.79 -22.14 10.21
CA MET A 132 -8.79 -23.04 9.61
C MET A 132 -8.39 -24.17 10.57
N PHE A 133 -8.13 -23.88 11.84
CA PHE A 133 -7.78 -24.91 12.83
C PHE A 133 -8.93 -25.90 13.09
N VAL A 134 -10.18 -25.48 12.90
CA VAL A 134 -11.33 -26.40 12.94
C VAL A 134 -11.37 -27.30 11.70
N ALA A 135 -10.98 -26.78 10.54
CA ALA A 135 -11.06 -27.51 9.27
C ALA A 135 -9.97 -28.58 9.09
N GLY A 136 -8.85 -28.50 9.82
CA GLY A 136 -7.76 -29.46 9.68
C GLY A 136 -6.50 -29.14 10.49
N PRO A 137 -5.39 -29.84 10.22
CA PRO A 137 -4.12 -29.59 10.89
C PRO A 137 -3.62 -28.16 10.61
N PRO A 138 -2.77 -27.61 11.51
CA PRO A 138 -2.14 -26.32 11.27
C PRO A 138 -1.30 -26.35 9.98
N PRO A 139 -1.17 -25.22 9.27
CA PRO A 139 -0.36 -25.14 8.07
C PRO A 139 1.13 -25.11 8.44
N ASP A 140 1.96 -25.57 7.51
CA ASP A 140 3.41 -25.43 7.63
C ASP A 140 3.84 -23.98 7.37
N VAL A 141 3.10 -23.28 6.50
CA VAL A 141 3.36 -21.89 6.13
C VAL A 141 2.06 -21.09 6.10
N ALA A 142 2.09 -19.88 6.64
CA ALA A 142 1.03 -18.90 6.51
C ALA A 142 1.54 -17.58 5.92
N VAL A 143 0.82 -17.07 4.91
CA VAL A 143 1.00 -15.71 4.37
C VAL A 143 -0.21 -14.88 4.76
N VAL A 144 0.01 -13.71 5.36
CA VAL A 144 -1.05 -12.79 5.76
C VAL A 144 -0.91 -11.47 5.00
N MET A 145 -1.96 -11.01 4.35
CA MET A 145 -2.00 -9.68 3.73
C MET A 145 -3.25 -8.92 4.19
N VAL A 146 -3.04 -7.87 4.98
CA VAL A 146 -4.15 -7.12 5.60
C VAL A 146 -3.69 -5.73 6.03
N GLY A 147 -4.56 -4.74 5.88
CA GLY A 147 -4.35 -3.44 6.53
C GLY A 147 -5.04 -2.27 5.86
N ALA A 148 -5.26 -2.33 4.53
CA ALA A 148 -5.97 -1.26 3.81
C ALA A 148 -7.34 -0.99 4.44
N ASN A 149 -8.08 -2.06 4.78
CA ASN A 149 -9.40 -1.92 5.42
C ASN A 149 -9.34 -1.40 6.85
N ASP A 150 -8.23 -1.60 7.59
CA ASP A 150 -8.05 -0.96 8.89
C ASP A 150 -7.89 0.55 8.77
N VAL A 151 -7.24 1.02 7.70
CA VAL A 151 -7.10 2.45 7.40
C VAL A 151 -8.44 3.03 6.97
N THR A 152 -9.17 2.40 6.04
CA THR A 152 -10.46 2.92 5.55
C THR A 152 -11.56 2.86 6.61
N ALA A 153 -11.55 1.86 7.49
CA ALA A 153 -12.45 1.76 8.64
C ALA A 153 -12.02 2.62 9.84
N LEU A 154 -10.90 3.35 9.72
CA LEU A 154 -10.32 4.19 10.77
C LEU A 154 -10.05 3.44 12.08
N ASN A 155 -9.73 2.15 12.01
CA ASN A 155 -9.27 1.38 13.17
C ASN A 155 -7.96 1.97 13.72
N GLY A 156 -7.77 1.86 15.04
CA GLY A 156 -6.55 2.35 15.70
C GLY A 156 -5.31 1.54 15.29
N VAL A 157 -4.25 2.24 14.86
CA VAL A 157 -3.02 1.65 14.31
C VAL A 157 -2.40 0.61 15.24
N SER A 158 -2.18 0.98 16.50
CA SER A 158 -1.57 0.08 17.49
C SER A 158 -2.44 -1.14 17.76
N GLN A 159 -3.76 -0.98 17.87
CA GLN A 159 -4.68 -2.08 18.11
C GLN A 159 -4.73 -3.02 16.90
N SER A 160 -4.71 -2.50 15.68
CA SER A 160 -4.68 -3.30 14.47
C SER A 160 -3.39 -4.12 14.36
N ALA A 161 -2.24 -3.50 14.63
CA ALA A 161 -0.94 -4.19 14.67
C ALA A 161 -0.88 -5.25 15.79
N GLN A 162 -1.43 -4.96 16.97
CA GLN A 162 -1.49 -5.93 18.09
C GLN A 162 -2.33 -7.16 17.74
N ARG A 163 -3.50 -6.99 17.10
CA ARG A 163 -4.34 -8.12 16.65
C ARG A 163 -3.61 -8.99 15.64
N LEU A 164 -2.92 -8.37 14.68
CA LEU A 164 -2.07 -9.11 13.74
C LEU A 164 -0.95 -9.86 14.46
N GLY A 165 -0.22 -9.22 15.38
CA GLY A 165 0.83 -9.87 16.16
C GLY A 165 0.33 -11.05 17.00
N LEU A 166 -0.89 -10.97 17.54
CA LEU A 166 -1.54 -12.11 18.22
C LEU A 166 -1.78 -13.28 17.28
N VAL A 167 -2.28 -13.01 16.06
CA VAL A 167 -2.49 -14.04 15.03
C VAL A 167 -1.16 -14.68 14.63
N VAL A 168 -0.12 -13.88 14.39
CA VAL A 168 1.22 -14.39 14.06
C VAL A 168 1.74 -15.29 15.18
N ARG A 169 1.67 -14.86 16.46
CA ARG A 169 2.08 -15.69 17.60
C ARG A 169 1.33 -17.02 17.65
N ARG A 170 0.01 -17.02 17.41
CA ARG A 170 -0.80 -18.25 17.43
C ARG A 170 -0.39 -19.23 16.33
N LEU A 171 -0.11 -18.74 15.13
CA LEU A 171 0.37 -19.56 14.02
C LEU A 171 1.79 -20.10 14.31
N ARG A 172 2.71 -19.25 14.77
CA ARG A 172 4.07 -19.65 15.17
C ARG A 172 4.07 -20.69 16.29
N ALA A 173 3.17 -20.56 17.27
CA ALA A 173 3.00 -21.53 18.36
C ALA A 173 2.53 -22.91 17.88
N ARG A 174 2.02 -23.02 16.66
CA ARG A 174 1.67 -24.29 15.99
C ARG A 174 2.74 -24.77 15.01
N GLY A 175 3.91 -24.12 14.97
CA GLY A 175 5.05 -24.48 14.13
C GLY A 175 5.08 -23.83 12.74
N ALA A 176 4.02 -23.11 12.34
CA ALA A 176 3.93 -22.51 11.00
C ALA A 176 5.02 -21.44 10.79
N VAL A 177 5.68 -21.38 9.64
CA VAL A 177 6.41 -20.18 9.19
C VAL A 177 5.39 -19.11 8.79
N VAL A 178 5.57 -17.87 9.25
CA VAL A 178 4.57 -16.81 9.03
C VAL A 178 5.21 -15.60 8.34
N ILE A 179 4.76 -15.33 7.12
CA ILE A 179 5.14 -14.16 6.32
C ILE A 179 3.97 -13.19 6.30
N VAL A 180 4.24 -11.89 6.45
CA VAL A 180 3.19 -10.88 6.47
C VAL A 180 3.50 -9.76 5.49
N GLY A 181 2.67 -9.63 4.46
CA GLY A 181 2.63 -8.42 3.64
C GLY A 181 2.02 -7.28 4.44
N THR A 182 2.85 -6.32 4.86
CA THR A 182 2.37 -5.18 5.64
C THR A 182 1.48 -4.27 4.80
N CYS A 183 0.70 -3.41 5.47
CA CYS A 183 -0.29 -2.52 4.89
C CYS A 183 0.21 -1.88 3.58
N PRO A 184 -0.52 -2.07 2.46
CA PRO A 184 -0.20 -1.37 1.22
C PRO A 184 -0.50 0.12 1.36
N ASP A 185 -0.04 0.91 0.39
CA ASP A 185 -0.16 2.36 0.41
C ASP A 185 -1.36 2.83 -0.43
N LEU A 186 -2.41 3.30 0.25
CA LEU A 186 -3.59 3.89 -0.40
C LEU A 186 -3.27 5.23 -1.08
N GLY A 187 -2.08 5.79 -0.87
CA GLY A 187 -1.58 6.98 -1.54
C GLY A 187 -1.44 6.82 -3.06
N PHE A 188 -1.39 5.58 -3.57
CA PHE A 188 -1.34 5.32 -5.01
C PHE A 188 -2.70 5.48 -5.71
N ILE A 189 -3.79 5.51 -4.96
CA ILE A 189 -5.15 5.47 -5.53
C ILE A 189 -5.57 6.88 -5.96
N SER A 190 -5.64 7.11 -7.27
CA SER A 190 -5.96 8.42 -7.85
C SER A 190 -7.38 8.88 -7.54
N ALA A 191 -8.32 7.95 -7.37
CA ALA A 191 -9.71 8.22 -6.99
C ALA A 191 -9.86 8.83 -5.58
N ILE A 192 -8.83 8.75 -4.73
CA ILE A 192 -8.84 9.42 -3.43
C ILE A 192 -8.32 10.86 -3.65
N PRO A 193 -9.15 11.90 -3.40
CA PRO A 193 -8.75 13.28 -3.63
C PRO A 193 -7.77 13.79 -2.56
N GLN A 194 -7.05 14.87 -2.88
CA GLN A 194 -6.24 15.60 -1.89
C GLN A 194 -7.11 16.57 -1.08
N PRO A 195 -6.89 16.74 0.25
CA PRO A 195 -5.76 16.21 1.03
C PRO A 195 -5.97 14.82 1.64
N LEU A 196 -7.15 14.19 1.49
CA LEU A 196 -7.45 12.89 2.08
C LEU A 196 -6.43 11.80 1.68
N ARG A 197 -5.98 11.79 0.43
CA ARG A 197 -5.00 10.82 -0.08
C ARG A 197 -3.67 10.90 0.67
N SER A 198 -3.14 12.09 0.92
CA SER A 198 -1.91 12.27 1.70
C SER A 198 -2.07 11.79 3.15
N LEU A 199 -3.25 11.98 3.76
CA LEU A 199 -3.52 11.45 5.11
C LEU A 199 -3.66 9.93 5.12
N ALA A 200 -4.30 9.36 4.09
CA ALA A 200 -4.42 7.91 3.93
C ALA A 200 -3.04 7.27 3.75
N HIS A 201 -2.19 7.86 2.90
CA HIS A 201 -0.79 7.47 2.72
C HIS A 201 -0.03 7.40 4.05
N GLU A 202 0.00 8.51 4.80
CA GLU A 202 0.71 8.56 6.08
C GLU A 202 0.17 7.53 7.07
N ARG A 203 -1.16 7.35 7.13
CA ARG A 203 -1.78 6.35 8.01
C ARG A 203 -1.43 4.91 7.59
N CYS A 204 -1.31 4.64 6.29
CA CYS A 204 -0.84 3.34 5.79
C CYS A 204 0.61 3.08 6.20
N LEU A 205 1.50 4.06 6.06
CA LEU A 205 2.89 3.95 6.49
C LEU A 205 3.03 3.74 8.00
N GLN A 206 2.25 4.45 8.80
CA GLN A 206 2.21 4.25 10.25
C GLN A 206 1.74 2.84 10.62
N LEU A 207 0.68 2.35 9.96
CA LEU A 207 0.21 0.99 10.17
C LEU A 207 1.25 -0.05 9.74
N ALA A 208 1.88 0.10 8.57
CA ALA A 208 2.91 -0.81 8.08
C ALA A 208 4.11 -0.90 9.03
N ARG A 209 4.56 0.24 9.60
CA ARG A 209 5.63 0.28 10.61
C ARG A 209 5.21 -0.44 11.90
N ALA A 210 4.00 -0.18 12.39
CA ALA A 210 3.48 -0.84 13.60
C ALA A 210 3.31 -2.37 13.39
N GLN A 211 2.81 -2.78 12.22
CA GLN A 211 2.72 -4.19 11.83
C GLN A 211 4.10 -4.83 11.77
N THR A 212 5.10 -4.18 11.17
CA THR A 212 6.49 -4.67 11.11
C THR A 212 7.02 -5.00 12.50
N ALA A 213 6.87 -4.08 13.46
CA ALA A 213 7.30 -4.29 14.84
C ALA A 213 6.54 -5.44 15.52
N ALA A 214 5.21 -5.48 15.37
CA ALA A 214 4.37 -6.51 15.99
C ALA A 214 4.62 -7.91 15.41
N VAL A 215 4.84 -8.02 14.10
CA VAL A 215 5.12 -9.27 13.39
C VAL A 215 6.49 -9.82 13.80
N ARG A 216 7.54 -8.98 13.81
CA ARG A 216 8.88 -9.39 14.27
C ARG A 216 8.86 -9.86 15.72
N SER A 217 8.21 -9.09 16.60
CA SER A 217 8.08 -9.45 18.02
C SER A 217 7.29 -10.74 18.25
N ALA A 218 6.44 -11.12 17.29
CA ALA A 218 5.67 -12.36 17.30
C ALA A 218 6.41 -13.54 16.65
N GLY A 219 7.63 -13.33 16.13
CA GLY A 219 8.43 -14.36 15.46
C GLY A 219 8.03 -14.63 14.00
N GLY A 220 7.30 -13.71 13.36
CA GLY A 220 7.03 -13.75 11.92
C GLY A 220 7.95 -12.81 11.12
N VAL A 221 7.85 -12.88 9.79
CA VAL A 221 8.65 -12.07 8.86
C VAL A 221 7.77 -11.04 8.17
N PRO A 222 7.92 -9.73 8.44
CA PRO A 222 7.19 -8.70 7.72
C PRO A 222 7.87 -8.37 6.39
N VAL A 223 7.06 -8.22 5.34
CA VAL A 223 7.45 -7.81 3.99
C VAL A 223 6.83 -6.42 3.71
N PRO A 224 7.64 -5.38 3.47
CA PRO A 224 7.17 -4.00 3.35
C PRO A 224 6.57 -3.72 1.97
N LEU A 225 5.38 -4.28 1.68
CA LEU A 225 4.73 -4.20 0.37
C LEU A 225 4.56 -2.75 -0.14
N ALA A 226 4.15 -1.81 0.71
CA ALA A 226 4.05 -0.40 0.34
C ALA A 226 5.34 0.16 -0.28
N GLN A 227 6.51 -0.15 0.32
CA GLN A 227 7.80 0.32 -0.16
C GLN A 227 8.24 -0.42 -1.43
N LEU A 228 8.07 -1.74 -1.47
CA LEU A 228 8.51 -2.58 -2.58
C LEU A 228 7.70 -2.34 -3.86
N MET A 229 6.42 -2.02 -3.73
CA MET A 229 5.53 -1.79 -4.86
C MET A 229 5.55 -0.32 -5.33
N ALA A 230 6.02 0.62 -4.50
CA ALA A 230 6.00 2.06 -4.82
C ALA A 230 6.65 2.47 -6.14
N PRO A 231 7.79 1.88 -6.60
CA PRO A 231 8.38 2.26 -7.88
C PRO A 231 7.43 1.97 -9.06
N GLN A 232 6.84 0.78 -9.09
CA GLN A 232 5.97 0.32 -10.17
C GLN A 232 4.63 1.06 -10.16
N PHE A 233 4.02 1.27 -8.99
CA PHE A 233 2.78 2.07 -8.89
C PHE A 233 2.96 3.52 -9.33
N ARG A 234 4.16 4.09 -9.17
CA ARG A 234 4.46 5.45 -9.66
C ARG A 234 4.78 5.49 -11.15
N ALA A 235 5.47 4.46 -11.66
CA ALA A 235 5.87 4.40 -13.06
C ALA A 235 4.71 4.05 -14.00
N THR A 236 3.86 3.09 -13.61
CA THR A 236 2.81 2.52 -14.46
C THR A 236 1.49 2.31 -13.70
N PRO A 237 0.88 3.37 -13.13
CA PRO A 237 -0.32 3.27 -12.30
C PRO A 237 -1.47 2.55 -13.01
N ASP A 238 -1.71 2.82 -14.29
CA ASP A 238 -2.80 2.23 -15.08
C ASP A 238 -2.65 0.71 -15.26
N ALA A 239 -1.41 0.19 -15.20
CA ALA A 239 -1.14 -1.24 -15.27
C ALA A 239 -1.16 -1.91 -13.89
N MET A 240 -1.05 -1.15 -12.80
CA MET A 240 -0.95 -1.67 -11.43
C MET A 240 -2.29 -1.78 -10.71
N PHE A 241 -3.33 -1.10 -11.20
CA PHE A 241 -4.70 -1.23 -10.71
C PHE A 241 -5.55 -2.10 -11.64
N SER A 242 -6.49 -2.83 -11.05
CA SER A 242 -7.51 -3.56 -11.81
C SER A 242 -8.48 -2.58 -12.49
N ALA A 243 -9.41 -3.09 -13.30
CA ALA A 243 -10.44 -2.28 -13.97
C ALA A 243 -11.26 -1.40 -13.01
N ASP A 244 -11.26 -1.74 -11.72
CA ASP A 244 -11.96 -1.04 -10.66
C ASP A 244 -11.23 0.21 -10.13
N GLY A 245 -9.98 0.44 -10.57
CA GLY A 245 -9.15 1.59 -10.20
C GLY A 245 -8.74 1.65 -8.72
N TYR A 246 -8.93 0.56 -7.97
CA TYR A 246 -8.70 0.50 -6.53
C TYR A 246 -7.90 -0.73 -6.09
N HIS A 247 -8.31 -1.93 -6.51
CA HIS A 247 -7.60 -3.16 -6.17
C HIS A 247 -6.39 -3.38 -7.09
N PRO A 248 -5.34 -4.08 -6.61
CA PRO A 248 -4.21 -4.43 -7.46
C PRO A 248 -4.63 -5.24 -8.69
N SER A 249 -3.95 -5.01 -9.81
CA SER A 249 -4.05 -5.84 -11.01
C SER A 249 -3.25 -7.15 -10.86
N ALA A 250 -3.42 -8.07 -11.81
CA ALA A 250 -2.60 -9.28 -11.88
C ALA A 250 -1.08 -9.01 -11.90
N PRO A 251 -0.53 -8.04 -12.69
CA PRO A 251 0.87 -7.63 -12.58
C PRO A 251 1.29 -7.15 -11.19
N ALA A 252 0.44 -6.38 -10.50
CA ALA A 252 0.74 -5.91 -9.14
C ALA A 252 0.74 -7.05 -8.12
N TYR A 253 -0.18 -8.02 -8.26
CA TYR A 253 -0.17 -9.25 -7.45
C TYR A 253 1.05 -10.11 -7.71
N ALA A 254 1.53 -10.20 -8.95
CA ALA A 254 2.77 -10.92 -9.27
C ALA A 254 3.97 -10.30 -8.52
N LEU A 255 4.12 -8.96 -8.56
CA LEU A 255 5.18 -8.27 -7.82
C LEU A 255 5.11 -8.51 -6.30
N ALA A 256 3.91 -8.45 -5.73
CA ALA A 256 3.70 -8.73 -4.31
C ALA A 256 4.02 -10.20 -3.96
N ALA A 257 3.58 -11.13 -4.81
CA ALA A 257 3.84 -12.56 -4.64
C ALA A 257 5.32 -12.89 -4.72
N ASP A 258 6.08 -12.29 -5.65
CA ASP A 258 7.52 -12.48 -5.76
C ASP A 258 8.24 -12.02 -4.50
N ALA A 259 7.90 -10.83 -3.98
CA ALA A 259 8.47 -10.32 -2.74
C ALA A 259 8.16 -11.21 -1.52
N LEU A 260 6.93 -11.72 -1.44
CA LEU A 260 6.51 -12.63 -0.37
C LEU A 260 7.18 -14.00 -0.49
N LEU A 261 7.31 -14.52 -1.70
CA LEU A 261 7.98 -15.79 -2.00
C LEU A 261 9.46 -15.76 -1.62
N LEU A 262 10.16 -14.68 -1.97
CA LEU A 262 11.56 -14.49 -1.58
C LEU A 262 11.74 -14.58 -0.06
N ALA A 263 10.91 -13.87 0.70
CA ALA A 263 10.94 -13.90 2.16
C ALA A 263 10.55 -15.28 2.72
N LEU A 264 9.65 -15.99 2.04
CA LEU A 264 9.20 -17.29 2.46
C LEU A 264 10.28 -18.36 2.29
N CYS A 265 10.93 -18.41 1.14
CA CYS A 265 11.99 -19.39 0.89
C CYS A 265 13.20 -19.16 1.80
N ASP A 266 13.57 -17.90 2.05
CA ASP A 266 14.59 -17.54 3.06
C ASP A 266 14.21 -18.07 4.46
N ALA A 267 12.94 -17.89 4.86
CA ALA A 267 12.46 -18.38 6.15
C ALA A 267 12.33 -19.91 6.25
N LEU A 268 12.23 -20.60 5.11
CA LEU A 268 12.24 -22.07 5.04
C LEU A 268 13.65 -22.65 4.94
N GLY A 269 14.68 -21.82 4.77
CA GLY A 269 16.07 -22.26 4.57
C GLY A 269 16.31 -22.87 3.19
N GLU A 270 15.47 -22.56 2.21
CA GLU A 270 15.60 -23.02 0.83
C GLU A 270 16.53 -22.06 0.07
N GLU A 271 17.53 -22.60 -0.64
CA GLU A 271 18.38 -21.77 -1.51
C GLU A 271 17.55 -21.27 -2.70
N VAL A 272 17.24 -19.98 -2.70
CA VAL A 272 16.54 -19.34 -3.81
C VAL A 272 17.54 -18.97 -4.89
N GLU A 273 17.31 -19.43 -6.12
CA GLU A 273 17.92 -18.84 -7.31
C GLU A 273 17.39 -17.41 -7.45
N ARG A 274 18.18 -16.43 -6.98
CA ARG A 274 17.81 -15.02 -7.04
C ARG A 274 18.01 -14.52 -8.47
N PRO A 275 16.98 -14.00 -9.16
CA PRO A 275 17.23 -13.14 -10.30
C PRO A 275 18.10 -11.96 -9.82
N PRO A 276 19.14 -11.54 -10.55
CA PRO A 276 19.94 -10.40 -10.14
C PRO A 276 19.02 -9.18 -10.02
N LEU A 277 18.78 -8.73 -8.79
CA LEU A 277 18.26 -7.39 -8.56
C LEU A 277 19.35 -6.44 -9.04
N SER A 278 19.16 -5.87 -10.22
CA SER A 278 20.00 -4.75 -10.66
C SER A 278 19.96 -3.70 -9.54
N PRO A 279 21.10 -3.34 -8.94
CA PRO A 279 21.12 -2.26 -7.97
C PRO A 279 20.55 -1.01 -8.67
N PRO A 280 19.86 -0.12 -7.95
CA PRO A 280 19.47 1.16 -8.52
C PRO A 280 20.73 1.78 -9.11
N VAL A 281 20.68 2.10 -10.41
CA VAL A 281 21.74 2.85 -11.08
C VAL A 281 21.96 4.09 -10.22
N PRO A 282 23.16 4.31 -9.66
CA PRO A 282 23.42 5.52 -8.90
C PRO A 282 23.04 6.69 -9.82
N PRO A 283 22.33 7.71 -9.30
CA PRO A 283 22.03 8.88 -10.12
C PRO A 283 23.34 9.35 -10.72
N ALA A 284 23.34 9.53 -12.06
CA ALA A 284 24.53 10.01 -12.77
C ALA A 284 25.09 11.19 -11.98
N GLU A 285 26.40 11.11 -11.64
CA GLU A 285 27.06 12.22 -10.98
C GLU A 285 26.73 13.49 -11.76
N PRO A 286 26.27 14.56 -11.11
CA PRO A 286 26.04 15.79 -11.81
C PRO A 286 27.39 16.21 -12.39
N VAL A 287 27.53 16.08 -13.71
CA VAL A 287 28.61 16.71 -14.45
C VAL A 287 28.47 18.19 -14.16
N LEU A 288 29.30 18.68 -13.25
CA LEU A 288 29.45 20.08 -12.91
C LEU A 288 30.03 20.75 -14.15
N GLY A 289 29.14 21.10 -15.09
CA GLY A 289 29.44 22.05 -16.13
C GLY A 289 29.92 23.32 -15.44
N GLN A 290 31.17 23.70 -15.69
CA GLN A 290 31.73 24.99 -15.33
C GLN A 290 30.88 26.09 -15.94
N ARG A 291 29.86 26.54 -15.20
CA ARG A 291 29.20 27.85 -15.21
C ARG A 291 27.89 27.67 -14.45
N HIS A 292 27.93 28.03 -13.17
CA HIS A 292 26.91 28.80 -12.46
C HIS A 292 27.26 28.75 -10.97
N THR A 293 28.23 29.58 -10.60
CA THR A 293 28.46 29.96 -9.21
C THR A 293 27.17 30.57 -8.63
N ARG A 294 26.81 30.11 -7.43
CA ARG A 294 25.74 30.63 -6.59
C ARG A 294 26.02 32.09 -6.19
N ALA A 295 25.68 33.05 -7.06
CA ALA A 295 25.62 34.46 -6.72
C ALA A 295 24.84 35.27 -7.78
N SER A 296 23.58 34.93 -8.09
CA SER A 296 22.74 35.82 -8.93
C SER A 296 21.24 35.55 -8.83
N VAL A 297 20.68 35.51 -7.61
CA VAL A 297 19.23 35.49 -7.40
C VAL A 297 18.71 36.73 -6.66
N MET A 298 19.57 37.68 -6.25
CA MET A 298 19.15 38.89 -5.53
C MET A 298 19.39 40.23 -6.26
N SER A 299 19.39 40.27 -7.60
CA SER A 299 19.50 41.54 -8.33
C SER A 299 18.46 41.79 -9.44
N ARG A 300 17.41 40.96 -9.54
CA ARG A 300 16.33 41.17 -10.53
C ARG A 300 15.08 41.90 -10.01
N LEU A 301 15.07 42.37 -8.77
CA LEU A 301 13.90 43.06 -8.19
C LEU A 301 14.05 44.59 -8.06
N TRP A 302 15.21 45.16 -8.42
CA TRP A 302 15.44 46.60 -8.28
C TRP A 302 16.13 47.15 -9.54
N ARG A 303 15.36 47.34 -10.61
CA ARG A 303 15.71 48.28 -11.68
C ARG A 303 14.59 49.30 -11.83
N ARG A 304 14.89 50.56 -11.48
CA ARG A 304 14.07 51.73 -11.79
C ARG A 304 13.94 51.87 -13.32
N PRO A 305 12.81 52.37 -13.84
CA PRO A 305 12.71 52.71 -15.26
C PRO A 305 13.63 53.90 -15.58
N ALA A 306 14.34 53.84 -16.70
CA ALA A 306 15.04 54.98 -17.28
C ALA A 306 14.03 55.88 -18.04
N PRO A 307 14.22 57.22 -18.07
CA PRO A 307 13.33 58.12 -18.78
C PRO A 307 13.48 57.94 -20.29
N GLY A 308 12.36 57.81 -20.99
CA GLY A 308 12.30 57.78 -22.45
C GLY A 308 12.53 59.18 -23.06
N PRO A 309 13.02 59.28 -24.31
CA PRO A 309 13.25 60.55 -24.98
C PRO A 309 11.92 61.23 -25.35
N ALA A 310 11.90 62.56 -25.24
CA ALA A 310 10.76 63.42 -25.53
C ALA A 310 10.42 63.42 -27.04
N PRO A 311 9.14 63.47 -27.43
CA PRO A 311 8.75 63.68 -28.82
C PRO A 311 8.88 65.17 -29.18
N SER A 312 9.76 65.48 -30.13
CA SER A 312 9.81 66.76 -30.82
C SER A 312 9.22 66.62 -32.23
N SER A 313 8.05 67.21 -32.46
CA SER A 313 7.77 68.13 -33.57
C SER A 313 6.25 68.34 -33.71
N CYS A 314 5.87 69.62 -33.70
CA CYS A 314 4.53 70.09 -34.03
C CYS A 314 4.24 69.88 -35.53
N PRO A 315 2.96 69.66 -35.92
CA PRO A 315 2.54 69.81 -37.30
C PRO A 315 2.34 71.29 -37.65
N GLU A 316 2.79 71.69 -38.84
CA GLU A 316 2.45 72.98 -39.45
C GLU A 316 0.97 73.02 -39.83
N VAL A 317 0.33 74.16 -39.53
CA VAL A 317 -1.00 74.56 -40.01
C VAL A 317 -0.81 75.29 -41.35
N GLY A 318 -1.61 74.92 -42.35
CA GLY A 318 -1.41 75.32 -43.76
C GLY A 318 -2.13 76.59 -44.25
N SER A 319 -1.97 76.83 -45.56
CA SER A 319 -2.73 77.68 -46.52
C SER A 319 -1.85 77.73 -47.79
N ASP A 320 -2.26 77.49 -49.03
CA ASP A 320 -3.48 77.82 -49.79
C ASP A 320 -3.86 76.69 -50.79
#